data_AF-A0A7X0H379-F1
#
_entry.id   AF-A0A7X0H379-F1
#
_cell.length_a   1.000
_cell.length_b   1.000
_cell.length_c   1.000
_cell.angle_alpha   90.00
_cell.angle_beta   90.00
_cell.angle_gamma   90.00
#
_symmetry.space_group_name_H-M   'P 1'
#
loop_
_entity.id
_entity.type
_entity.pdbx_description
1 polymer ?
#
loop_
_entity_poly.entity_id
_entity_poly.type
_entity_poly.pdbx_seq_one_letter_code
_entity_poly.pdbx_strand_id
1 'polypeptide(L)'
;MNGKELYLRRVSHWLPRSIRADVIEELDAAIEDYLTSDREAVEPDQLYAELRRDFGHPAVAATRFVDGRPVVSAGLAHAYWRTLAIACVAVLLIQSALLVAGSGSTGLAVGHIVEGVLRILGHMFMAVGVVTMVFAFIDGGWRTVCRVLGMAR
;
A
#
# COMPACT_ATOMS: atom_id res chain seq x y z
N MET A 1 25.73 11.69 -23.27
CA MET A 1 24.74 11.01 -22.42
C MET A 1 23.43 11.05 -23.17
N ASN A 2 22.81 9.89 -23.40
CA ASN A 2 21.56 9.83 -24.15
C ASN A 2 20.39 10.35 -23.28
N GLY A 3 19.42 11.04 -23.88
CA GLY A 3 18.27 11.62 -23.15
C GLY A 3 17.47 10.59 -22.34
N LYS A 4 17.40 9.36 -22.86
CA LYS A 4 16.82 8.17 -22.22
C LYS A 4 17.49 7.85 -20.88
N GLU A 5 18.82 7.74 -20.87
CA GLU A 5 19.61 7.41 -19.68
C GLU A 5 19.43 8.48 -18.59
N LEU A 6 19.34 9.75 -19.00
CA LEU A 6 19.17 10.86 -18.08
C LEU A 6 17.78 10.85 -17.43
N TYR A 7 16.75 10.43 -18.19
CA TYR A 7 15.40 10.22 -17.68
C TYR A 7 15.33 9.04 -16.70
N LEU A 8 15.83 7.86 -17.09
CA LEU A 8 15.84 6.66 -16.23
C LEU A 8 16.64 6.88 -14.94
N ARG A 9 17.81 7.53 -15.02
CA ARG A 9 18.60 7.89 -13.84
C ARG A 9 17.81 8.77 -12.88
N ARG A 10 17.04 9.73 -13.41
CA ARG A 10 16.23 10.63 -12.59
C ARG A 10 15.02 9.93 -11.99
N VAL A 11 14.37 9.00 -12.71
CA VAL A 11 13.30 8.14 -12.17
C VAL A 11 13.83 7.23 -11.06
N SER A 12 15.00 6.61 -11.27
CA SER A 12 15.65 5.72 -10.28
C SER A 12 15.93 6.41 -8.95
N HIS A 13 16.16 7.73 -8.96
CA HIS A 13 16.41 8.52 -7.77
C HIS A 13 15.20 8.55 -6.82
N TRP A 14 13.98 8.51 -7.37
CA TRP A 14 12.73 8.57 -6.61
C TRP A 14 12.18 7.18 -6.22
N LEU A 15 12.80 6.09 -6.69
CA LEU A 15 12.37 4.71 -6.44
C LEU A 15 13.05 4.10 -5.18
N PRO A 16 12.31 3.34 -4.34
CA PRO A 16 12.87 2.50 -3.30
C PRO A 16 13.88 1.50 -3.85
N ARG A 17 14.97 1.24 -3.11
CA ARG A 17 16.06 0.37 -3.57
C ARG A 17 15.61 -1.06 -3.88
N SER A 18 14.54 -1.54 -3.28
CA SER A 18 14.02 -2.91 -3.42
C SER A 18 13.37 -3.20 -4.77
N ILE A 19 12.77 -2.20 -5.42
CA ILE A 19 12.04 -2.36 -6.70
C ILE A 19 12.72 -1.62 -7.86
N ARG A 20 13.83 -0.92 -7.57
CA ARG A 20 14.47 -0.02 -8.52
C ARG A 20 14.98 -0.73 -9.77
N ALA A 21 15.56 -1.92 -9.64
CA ALA A 21 16.11 -2.65 -10.78
C ALA A 21 14.99 -3.06 -11.74
N ASP A 22 14.00 -3.79 -11.22
CA ASP A 22 12.86 -4.29 -11.99
C ASP A 22 12.07 -3.16 -12.68
N VAL A 23 11.78 -2.07 -11.95
CA VAL A 23 11.03 -0.93 -12.52
C VAL A 23 11.84 -0.20 -13.60
N ILE A 24 13.17 -0.10 -13.44
CA ILE A 24 14.01 0.55 -14.44
C ILE A 24 14.13 -0.33 -15.69
N GLU A 25 14.21 -1.66 -15.54
CA GLU A 25 14.22 -2.59 -16.67
C GLU A 25 12.91 -2.56 -17.45
N GLU A 26 11.77 -2.59 -16.76
CA GLU A 26 10.45 -2.50 -17.39
C GLU A 26 10.25 -1.15 -18.11
N LEU A 27 10.66 -0.05 -17.47
CA LEU A 27 10.57 1.29 -18.04
C LEU A 27 11.54 1.47 -19.22
N ASP A 28 12.72 0.85 -19.17
CA ASP A 28 13.70 0.87 -20.26
C ASP A 28 13.16 0.16 -21.51
N ALA A 29 12.53 -1.00 -21.32
CA ALA A 29 11.86 -1.74 -22.40
C ALA A 29 10.68 -0.96 -22.99
N ALA A 30 9.83 -0.37 -22.16
CA ALA A 30 8.71 0.44 -22.62
C ALA A 30 9.14 1.68 -23.41
N ILE A 31 10.25 2.32 -23.00
CA ILE A 31 10.82 3.43 -23.75
C ILE A 31 11.46 2.93 -25.06
N GLU A 32 12.13 1.78 -25.05
CA GLU A 32 12.72 1.21 -26.27
C GLU A 32 11.64 0.89 -27.32
N ASP A 33 10.52 0.29 -26.90
CA ASP A 33 9.36 0.06 -27.75
C ASP A 33 8.80 1.38 -28.30
N TYR A 34 8.68 2.40 -27.45
CA TYR A 34 8.23 3.73 -27.85
C TYR A 34 9.14 4.38 -28.91
N LEU A 35 10.46 4.20 -28.80
CA LEU A 35 11.43 4.73 -29.76
C LEU A 35 11.44 3.96 -31.08
N THR A 36 11.25 2.64 -31.02
CA THR A 36 11.24 1.78 -32.21
C THR A 36 9.97 1.96 -33.04
N SER A 37 8.91 2.52 -32.44
CA SER A 37 7.57 2.57 -33.04
C SER A 37 7.42 3.49 -34.25
N ASP A 38 8.09 4.66 -34.33
CA ASP A 38 7.90 5.55 -35.50
C ASP A 38 8.82 6.80 -35.56
N ARG A 39 10.08 6.76 -35.10
CA ARG A 39 10.91 8.00 -35.06
C ARG A 39 12.34 7.87 -35.57
N GLU A 40 12.69 8.79 -36.49
CA GLU A 40 14.06 9.14 -36.85
C GLU A 40 14.84 9.61 -35.61
N ALA A 41 16.17 9.47 -35.66
CA ALA A 41 17.08 9.79 -34.57
C ALA A 41 16.82 11.20 -33.97
N VAL A 42 16.09 11.24 -32.85
CA VAL A 42 15.79 12.45 -32.09
C VAL A 42 17.02 12.84 -31.28
N GLU A 43 17.36 14.13 -31.26
CA GLU A 43 18.48 14.62 -30.44
C GLU A 43 18.28 14.32 -28.94
N PRO A 44 19.36 14.06 -28.18
CA PRO A 44 19.27 13.66 -26.77
C PRO A 44 18.46 14.60 -25.88
N ASP A 45 18.54 15.91 -26.12
CA ASP A 45 17.83 16.91 -25.32
C ASP A 45 16.33 16.97 -25.65
N GLN A 46 15.98 16.76 -26.91
CA GLN A 46 14.59 16.68 -27.37
C GLN A 46 13.93 15.41 -26.85
N LEU A 47 14.68 14.30 -26.85
CA LEU A 47 14.24 13.01 -26.32
C LEU A 47 13.83 13.09 -24.85
N TYR A 48 14.60 13.80 -24.02
CA TYR A 48 14.25 13.99 -22.61
C TYR A 48 12.97 14.82 -22.42
N ALA A 49 12.77 15.85 -23.25
CA ALA A 49 11.57 16.67 -23.21
C ALA A 49 10.32 15.88 -23.66
N GLU A 50 10.46 15.04 -24.69
CA GLU A 50 9.39 14.15 -25.16
C GLU A 50 9.02 13.11 -24.12
N LEU A 51 10.01 12.43 -23.53
CA LEU A 51 9.80 11.49 -22.43
C LEU A 51 9.06 12.15 -21.25
N ARG A 52 9.43 13.39 -20.92
CA ARG A 52 8.75 14.16 -19.85
C ARG A 52 7.31 14.51 -20.22
N ARG A 53 7.02 14.74 -21.51
CA ARG A 53 5.66 15.05 -21.99
C ARG A 53 4.76 13.81 -21.99
N ASP A 54 5.27 12.69 -22.48
CA ASP A 54 4.45 11.50 -22.75
C ASP A 54 4.42 10.53 -21.56
N PHE A 55 5.54 10.32 -20.86
CA PHE A 55 5.61 9.50 -19.65
C PHE A 55 5.41 10.30 -18.35
N GLY A 56 5.51 11.63 -18.44
CA GLY A 56 5.34 12.54 -17.31
C GLY A 56 6.65 12.88 -16.59
N HIS A 57 6.56 13.75 -15.59
CA HIS A 57 7.72 14.14 -14.78
C HIS A 57 8.33 12.92 -14.08
N PRO A 58 9.67 12.76 -14.00
CA PRO A 58 10.31 11.57 -13.41
C PRO A 58 9.81 11.21 -12.00
N ALA A 59 9.51 12.22 -11.19
CA ALA A 59 8.94 12.04 -9.84
C ALA A 59 7.51 11.47 -9.88
N VAL A 60 6.69 11.90 -10.84
CA VAL A 60 5.30 11.43 -11.03
C VAL A 60 5.26 10.07 -11.74
N ALA A 61 6.22 9.82 -12.65
CA ALA A 61 6.38 8.50 -13.24
C ALA A 61 6.75 7.47 -12.16
N ALA A 62 7.67 7.83 -11.24
CA ALA A 62 8.04 6.97 -10.12
C ALA A 62 6.85 6.63 -9.21
N THR A 63 5.92 7.55 -8.93
CA THR A 63 4.77 7.25 -8.06
C THR A 63 3.88 6.13 -8.60
N ARG A 64 3.78 5.97 -9.92
CA ARG A 64 3.01 4.87 -10.55
C ARG A 64 3.56 3.48 -10.22
N PHE A 65 4.85 3.39 -9.91
CA PHE A 65 5.52 2.14 -9.56
C PHE A 65 5.78 2.01 -8.05
N VAL A 66 5.74 3.13 -7.31
CA VAL A 66 5.90 3.19 -5.85
C VAL A 66 4.61 2.89 -5.11
N ASP A 67 3.44 3.03 -5.75
CA ASP A 67 2.18 2.47 -5.26
C ASP A 67 2.26 0.93 -5.29
N GLY A 68 3.05 0.41 -4.35
CA GLY A 68 3.26 -0.99 -4.11
C GLY A 68 1.91 -1.65 -3.97
N ARG A 69 1.74 -2.74 -4.73
CA ARG A 69 0.61 -3.67 -4.67
C ARG A 69 -0.05 -3.60 -3.30
N PRO A 70 -1.19 -2.91 -3.16
CA PRO A 70 -1.75 -2.71 -1.83
C PRO A 70 -2.10 -4.09 -1.28
N VAL A 71 -1.76 -4.31 -0.01
CA VAL A 71 -2.00 -5.58 0.72
C VAL A 71 -3.51 -5.90 0.74
N VAL A 72 -4.34 -4.88 0.53
CA VAL A 72 -5.78 -4.99 0.28
C VAL A 72 -6.09 -4.29 -1.05
N SER A 73 -6.66 -5.02 -2.00
CA SER A 73 -7.14 -4.47 -3.28
C SER A 73 -7.94 -3.17 -3.08
N ALA A 74 -7.79 -2.18 -3.96
CA ALA A 74 -8.53 -0.92 -3.92
C ALA A 74 -10.06 -1.12 -3.86
N GLY A 75 -10.57 -2.23 -4.43
CA GLY A 75 -11.98 -2.61 -4.35
C GLY A 75 -12.44 -3.06 -2.94
N LEU A 76 -11.52 -3.57 -2.11
CA LEU A 76 -11.79 -3.99 -0.73
C LEU A 76 -11.36 -2.95 0.32
N ALA A 77 -10.65 -1.89 -0.07
CA ALA A 77 -10.16 -0.87 0.86
C ALA A 77 -11.29 -0.21 1.68
N HIS A 78 -12.43 0.10 1.04
CA HIS A 78 -13.57 0.69 1.74
C HIS A 78 -14.21 -0.27 2.75
N ALA A 79 -14.33 -1.57 2.38
CA ALA A 79 -14.84 -2.60 3.27
C ALA A 79 -13.87 -2.89 4.43
N TYR A 80 -12.56 -2.86 4.18
CA TYR A 80 -11.52 -2.99 5.19
C TYR A 80 -11.63 -1.91 6.26
N TRP A 81 -11.66 -0.63 5.85
CA TRP A 81 -11.77 0.49 6.78
C TRP A 81 -13.08 0.46 7.59
N ARG A 82 -14.21 0.11 6.95
CA ARG A 82 -15.49 -0.05 7.67
C ARG A 82 -15.43 -1.19 8.69
N THR A 83 -14.88 -2.34 8.30
CA THR A 83 -14.78 -3.51 9.19
C THR A 83 -13.83 -3.24 10.35
N LEU A 84 -12.70 -2.59 10.08
CA LEU A 84 -11.75 -2.18 11.11
C LEU A 84 -12.38 -1.18 12.09
N ALA A 85 -13.13 -0.19 11.59
CA ALA A 85 -13.84 0.77 12.43
C ALA A 85 -14.88 0.07 13.32
N ILE A 86 -15.70 -0.83 12.75
CA ILE A 86 -16.70 -1.59 13.51
C ILE A 86 -16.03 -2.47 14.57
N ALA A 87 -14.96 -3.17 14.22
CA ALA A 87 -14.21 -4.02 15.15
C ALA A 87 -13.62 -3.20 16.31
N CYS A 88 -12.97 -2.06 16.01
CA CYS A 88 -12.44 -1.16 17.03
C CYS A 88 -13.54 -0.62 17.96
N VAL A 89 -14.68 -0.19 17.40
CA VAL A 89 -15.82 0.30 18.18
C VAL A 89 -16.40 -0.81 19.06
N ALA A 90 -16.57 -2.01 18.53
CA ALA A 90 -17.09 -3.15 19.30
C ALA A 90 -16.16 -3.51 20.47
N VAL A 91 -14.85 -3.57 20.23
CA VAL A 91 -13.84 -3.81 21.28
C VAL A 91 -13.91 -2.71 22.34
N LEU A 92 -13.99 -1.44 21.93
CA LEU A 92 -14.08 -0.31 22.86
C LEU A 92 -15.36 -0.36 23.72
N LEU A 93 -16.51 -0.68 23.11
CA LEU A 93 -17.79 -0.80 23.83
C LEU A 93 -17.79 -1.96 24.82
N ILE A 94 -17.31 -3.14 24.41
CA ILE A 94 -17.25 -4.31 25.28
C ILE A 94 -16.32 -4.05 26.46
N GLN A 95 -15.13 -3.50 26.20
CA GLN A 95 -14.17 -3.27 27.27
C GLN A 95 -14.58 -2.13 28.21
N SER A 96 -15.21 -1.07 27.70
CA SER A 96 -15.73 -0.01 28.56
C SER A 96 -16.88 -0.50 29.45
N ALA A 97 -17.79 -1.33 28.90
CA ALA A 97 -18.84 -1.98 29.70
C ALA A 97 -18.25 -2.89 30.79
N LEU A 98 -17.23 -3.70 30.47
CA LEU A 98 -16.55 -4.55 31.44
C LEU A 98 -15.81 -3.75 32.53
N LEU A 99 -15.21 -2.61 32.17
CA LEU A 99 -14.54 -1.73 33.12
C LEU A 99 -15.54 -1.13 34.12
N VAL A 100 -16.67 -0.61 33.63
CA VAL A 100 -17.73 -0.05 34.49
C VAL A 100 -18.35 -1.13 35.39
N ALA A 101 -18.62 -2.32 34.85
CA ALA A 101 -19.17 -3.44 35.62
C ALA A 101 -18.21 -3.91 36.73
N GLY A 102 -16.90 -4.00 36.45
CA GLY A 102 -15.90 -4.40 37.45
C GLY A 102 -15.68 -3.35 38.54
N SER A 103 -15.83 -2.06 38.21
CA SER A 103 -15.66 -0.93 39.13
C SER A 103 -16.71 -0.89 40.25
N GLY A 104 -17.86 -1.55 40.09
CA GLY A 104 -18.90 -1.63 41.11
C GLY A 104 -18.60 -2.65 42.23
N SER A 105 -17.68 -3.59 41.99
CA SER A 105 -17.38 -4.70 42.92
C SER A 105 -16.10 -4.51 43.74
N THR A 106 -15.20 -3.66 43.27
CA THR A 106 -13.89 -3.36 43.87
C THR A 106 -13.69 -1.87 43.71
N GLY A 107 -13.64 -1.11 44.81
CA GLY A 107 -13.59 0.35 44.79
C GLY A 107 -12.52 0.91 43.83
N LEU A 108 -12.79 2.11 43.30
CA LEU A 108 -11.99 2.81 42.28
C LEU A 108 -10.58 3.19 42.80
N ALA A 109 -9.70 2.20 42.90
CA ALA A 109 -8.26 2.44 43.07
C ALA A 109 -7.66 2.80 41.70
N VAL A 110 -6.84 3.85 41.68
CA VAL A 110 -6.17 4.36 40.45
C VAL A 110 -5.42 3.25 39.71
N GLY A 111 -4.89 2.25 40.42
CA GLY A 111 -4.22 1.09 39.83
C GLY A 111 -5.12 0.24 38.91
N HIS A 112 -6.39 0.02 39.26
CA HIS A 112 -7.33 -0.77 38.45
C HIS A 112 -7.74 -0.04 37.16
N ILE A 113 -7.76 1.30 37.19
CA ILE A 113 -8.05 2.11 36.00
C ILE A 113 -6.88 2.02 35.01
N VAL A 114 -5.64 2.16 35.49
CA VAL A 114 -4.43 2.07 34.65
C VAL A 114 -4.29 0.69 34.01
N GLU A 115 -4.51 -0.38 34.78
CA GLU A 115 -4.47 -1.75 34.26
C GLU A 115 -5.60 -2.01 33.24
N GLY A 116 -6.80 -1.49 33.50
CA GLY A 116 -7.91 -1.54 32.54
C GLY A 116 -7.59 -0.87 31.20
N VAL A 117 -6.98 0.31 31.23
CA VAL A 117 -6.58 1.06 30.03
C VAL A 117 -5.50 0.33 29.23
N LEU A 118 -4.47 -0.20 29.90
CA LEU A 118 -3.42 -0.99 29.25
C LEU A 118 -3.99 -2.26 28.60
N ARG A 119 -4.95 -2.92 29.24
CA ARG A 119 -5.64 -4.10 28.70
C ARG A 119 -6.47 -3.76 27.46
N ILE A 120 -7.15 -2.60 27.45
CA ILE A 120 -7.90 -2.11 26.29
C ILE A 120 -6.97 -1.89 25.09
N LEU A 121 -5.83 -1.23 25.31
CA LEU A 121 -4.84 -0.98 24.26
C LEU A 121 -4.28 -2.28 23.67
N GLY A 122 -3.97 -3.26 24.52
CA GLY A 122 -3.52 -4.58 24.07
C GLY A 122 -4.57 -5.31 23.21
N HIS A 123 -5.84 -5.27 23.62
CA HIS A 123 -6.93 -5.86 22.83
C HIS A 123 -7.22 -5.11 21.52
N MET A 124 -7.07 -3.79 21.48
CA MET A 124 -7.15 -3.04 20.22
C MET A 124 -6.05 -3.45 19.25
N PHE A 125 -4.81 -3.59 19.72
CA PHE A 125 -3.70 -4.02 18.85
C PHE A 125 -3.94 -5.42 18.28
N MET A 126 -4.40 -6.36 19.10
CA MET A 126 -4.79 -7.70 18.64
C MET A 126 -5.96 -7.66 17.65
N ALA A 127 -6.99 -6.84 17.90
CA ALA A 127 -8.12 -6.71 17.00
C ALA A 127 -7.70 -6.18 15.62
N VAL A 128 -6.82 -5.16 15.58
CA VAL A 128 -6.23 -4.68 14.33
C VAL A 128 -5.49 -5.81 13.63
N GLY A 129 -4.61 -6.54 14.34
CA GLY A 129 -3.88 -7.67 13.78
C GLY A 129 -4.78 -8.76 13.19
N VAL A 130 -5.84 -9.15 13.91
CA VAL A 130 -6.80 -10.17 13.45
C VAL A 130 -7.57 -9.70 12.23
N VAL A 131 -8.06 -8.45 12.23
CA VAL A 131 -8.79 -7.89 11.07
C VAL A 131 -7.87 -7.82 9.84
N THR A 132 -6.64 -7.34 10.02
CA THR A 132 -5.63 -7.30 8.95
C THR A 132 -5.32 -8.71 8.45
N MET A 133 -5.17 -9.70 9.33
CA MET A 133 -4.90 -11.09 8.96
C MET A 133 -6.07 -11.72 8.18
N VAL A 134 -7.31 -11.50 8.60
CA VAL A 134 -8.51 -11.99 7.89
C VAL A 134 -8.60 -11.38 6.49
N PHE A 135 -8.43 -10.06 6.36
CA PHE A 135 -8.45 -9.41 5.05
C PHE A 135 -7.29 -9.84 4.16
N ALA A 136 -6.09 -10.04 4.73
CA ALA A 136 -4.95 -10.59 4.00
C ALA A 136 -5.22 -12.03 3.51
N PHE A 137 -5.91 -12.85 4.29
CA PHE A 137 -6.34 -14.19 3.87
C PHE A 137 -7.39 -14.15 2.75
N ILE A 138 -8.37 -13.24 2.85
CA ILE A 138 -9.39 -13.07 1.81
C ILE A 138 -8.75 -12.59 0.51
N ASP A 139 -7.88 -11.58 0.56
CA ASP A 139 -7.20 -11.03 -0.61
C ASP A 139 -6.18 -12.04 -1.19
N GLY A 140 -5.43 -12.76 -0.34
CA GLY A 140 -4.51 -13.81 -0.75
C GLY A 140 -5.20 -15.04 -1.35
N GLY A 141 -6.34 -15.44 -0.78
CA GLY A 141 -7.19 -16.52 -1.30
C GLY A 141 -7.80 -16.15 -2.65
N TRP A 142 -8.31 -14.92 -2.77
CA TRP A 142 -8.87 -14.40 -4.02
C TRP A 142 -7.82 -14.31 -5.13
N ARG A 143 -6.59 -13.87 -4.82
CA ARG A 143 -5.48 -13.86 -5.79
C ARG A 143 -5.09 -15.24 -6.27
N THR A 144 -5.19 -16.26 -5.41
CA THR A 144 -4.87 -17.66 -5.78
C THR A 144 -5.96 -18.23 -6.69
N VAL A 145 -7.23 -17.96 -6.37
CA VAL A 145 -8.39 -18.35 -7.16
C VAL A 145 -8.42 -17.65 -8.53
N CYS A 146 -8.13 -16.34 -8.60
CA CYS A 146 -8.03 -15.61 -9.86
C CYS A 146 -6.86 -16.08 -10.74
N ARG A 147 -5.75 -16.55 -10.14
CA ARG A 147 -4.62 -17.16 -10.88
C ARG A 147 -5.01 -18.52 -11.47
N VAL A 148 -5.77 -19.32 -10.72
CA VAL A 148 -6.27 -20.63 -11.18
C VAL A 148 -7.36 -20.48 -12.26
N LEU A 149 -8.18 -19.42 -12.19
CA LEU A 149 -9.24 -19.14 -13.15
C LEU A 149 -8.78 -18.39 -14.41
N GLY A 150 -7.49 -18.08 -14.55
CA GLY A 150 -6.94 -17.44 -15.77
C GLY A 150 -7.50 -16.03 -16.05
N MET A 151 -8.09 -15.37 -15.05
CA MET A 151 -8.72 -14.05 -15.20
C MET A 151 -7.78 -12.87 -14.91
N ALA A 152 -6.52 -13.14 -14.55
CA ALA A 152 -5.49 -12.11 -14.46
C ALA A 152 -4.92 -11.84 -15.85
N ARG A 153 -5.53 -10.91 -16.59
CA ARG A 153 -4.86 -10.17 -17.67
C ARG A 153 -4.28 -8.90 -17.10
#